data_AF-A0A5Q0M113-F1
#
_entry.id   AF-A0A5Q0M113-F1
#
_cell.length_a   1.000
_cell.length_b   1.000
_cell.length_c   1.000
_cell.angle_alpha   90.00
_cell.angle_beta   90.00
_cell.angle_gamma   90.00
#
_symmetry.space_group_name_H-M   'P 1'
#
loop_
_entity.id
_entity.type
_entity.pdbx_description
1 polymer ?
#
loop_
_entity_poly.entity_id
_entity_poly.type
_entity_poly.pdbx_seq_one_letter_code
_entity_poly.pdbx_strand_id
1 'polypeptide(L)'
;MHSNIRFEVDADGVALLTLDVPDRPMNVFTPGFTADLRAAVAQIAQRADVRGAVITSGKASGFMAGADLKDLVGFHATGGSAADAAEAIAPGGRVLRELERCGKPVAVAINGVALGGGFELALACHYRVLLDEPRAVVGLPEVTVGLLPVGGGTQRLPRLIGIARALPLLLSGRHVAPAEALALGMVDALAPAEQLVQVARRWVLEHPDAGQQPWDVKGFKVPGGAGALAPHAGASFGATLAQVRRDTHDNLPAPLAILSAVYEGTQLPMDAGLAVEAQCFGPLLAGPVARNLMRTLFVNRGAALRRKGDLSAVNAAYVERLRQLYRSEGQVLLSEGVSPALIANAARQAGLVESPLTADATVTQAATSQPDARAVGERLLSLLALEAARCLEEGVVKQPVEADLGAVLALGYPDWTGGTLSYIETVGLAAFVARCDALAERHGERFKPTAALRERARSNTLFL
;
A
#
# COMPACT_ATOMS: atom_id res chain seq x y z
N MET A 1 7.68 -31.86 1.17
CA MET A 1 7.54 -30.39 0.96
C MET A 1 8.90 -29.86 0.57
N HIS A 2 8.98 -29.00 -0.45
CA HIS A 2 10.24 -28.33 -0.81
C HIS A 2 10.46 -27.18 0.20
N SER A 3 11.67 -27.05 0.74
CA SER A 3 12.02 -25.98 1.69
C SER A 3 12.09 -24.64 0.95
N ASN A 4 11.50 -23.57 1.51
CA ASN A 4 11.61 -22.20 0.97
C ASN A 4 12.98 -21.56 1.24
N ILE A 5 13.74 -22.13 2.16
CA ILE A 5 15.05 -21.63 2.59
C ILE A 5 16.04 -22.79 2.62
N ARG A 6 17.13 -22.67 1.87
CA ARG A 6 18.29 -23.56 2.01
C ARG A 6 19.20 -23.01 3.11
N PHE A 7 19.60 -23.87 4.05
CA PHE A 7 20.43 -23.51 5.20
C PHE A 7 21.75 -24.30 5.16
N GLU A 8 22.86 -23.62 4.96
CA GLU A 8 24.20 -24.23 4.82
C GLU A 8 25.16 -23.56 5.80
N VAL A 9 25.94 -24.33 6.57
CA VAL A 9 26.95 -23.78 7.50
C VAL A 9 28.33 -24.09 6.93
N ASP A 10 29.16 -23.05 6.79
CA ASP A 10 30.52 -23.22 6.30
C ASP A 10 31.51 -23.61 7.43
N ALA A 11 32.76 -23.86 7.05
CA ALA A 11 33.81 -24.29 7.97
C ALA A 11 34.18 -23.24 9.04
N ASP A 12 33.87 -21.96 8.81
CA ASP A 12 34.11 -20.88 9.77
C ASP A 12 32.91 -20.63 10.69
N GLY A 13 31.83 -21.42 10.53
CA GLY A 13 30.61 -21.35 11.33
C GLY A 13 29.63 -20.27 10.88
N VAL A 14 29.74 -19.75 9.65
CA VAL A 14 28.74 -18.81 9.11
C VAL A 14 27.63 -19.58 8.40
N ALA A 15 26.39 -19.38 8.81
CA ALA A 15 25.21 -19.95 8.15
C ALA A 15 24.79 -19.08 6.95
N LEU A 16 24.74 -19.66 5.75
CA LEU A 16 24.15 -19.06 4.57
C LEU A 16 22.71 -19.54 4.40
N LEU A 17 21.76 -18.59 4.49
CA LEU A 17 20.35 -18.82 4.21
C LEU A 17 20.04 -18.32 2.80
N THR A 18 19.77 -19.23 1.87
CA THR A 18 19.36 -18.88 0.51
C THR A 18 17.85 -18.99 0.36
N LEU A 19 17.18 -17.85 0.16
CA LEU A 19 15.73 -17.76 -0.03
C LEU A 19 15.38 -18.19 -1.47
N ASP A 20 14.51 -19.19 -1.62
CA ASP A 20 13.99 -19.63 -2.91
C ASP A 20 12.58 -20.21 -2.76
N VAL A 21 11.58 -19.32 -2.72
CA VAL A 21 10.16 -19.72 -2.62
C VAL A 21 9.75 -20.41 -3.93
N PRO A 22 9.35 -21.71 -3.90
CA PRO A 22 9.00 -22.45 -5.10
C PRO A 22 7.74 -21.89 -5.76
N ASP A 23 7.60 -22.12 -7.07
CA ASP A 23 6.43 -21.74 -7.89
C ASP A 23 6.10 -20.23 -7.92
N ARG A 24 7.00 -19.40 -7.40
CA ARG A 24 6.89 -17.94 -7.43
C ARG A 24 8.05 -17.32 -8.20
N PRO A 25 7.79 -16.34 -9.09
CA PRO A 25 8.85 -15.68 -9.86
C PRO A 25 9.72 -14.75 -8.99
N MET A 26 9.22 -14.35 -7.83
CA MET A 26 9.91 -13.57 -6.80
C MET A 26 9.72 -14.26 -5.46
N ASN A 27 10.67 -14.11 -4.53
CA ASN A 27 10.42 -14.48 -3.15
C ASN A 27 9.35 -13.55 -2.56
N VAL A 28 8.44 -14.13 -1.79
CA VAL A 28 7.33 -13.45 -1.13
C VAL A 28 7.08 -14.06 0.24
N PHE A 29 6.52 -13.26 1.17
CA PHE A 29 6.09 -13.74 2.47
C PHE A 29 4.83 -14.60 2.33
N THR A 30 5.00 -15.92 2.34
CA THR A 30 3.92 -16.91 2.46
C THR A 30 3.92 -17.50 3.88
N PRO A 31 2.82 -18.11 4.34
CA PRO A 31 2.81 -18.83 5.61
C PRO A 31 3.91 -19.92 5.71
N GLY A 32 4.17 -20.63 4.60
CA GLY A 32 5.25 -21.62 4.52
C GLY A 32 6.63 -20.99 4.67
N PHE A 33 6.89 -19.89 3.96
CA PHE A 33 8.13 -19.13 4.10
C PHE A 33 8.33 -18.63 5.54
N THR A 34 7.29 -18.07 6.18
CA THR A 34 7.35 -17.62 7.58
C THR A 34 7.69 -18.76 8.53
N ALA A 35 7.13 -19.95 8.32
CA ALA A 35 7.44 -21.13 9.13
C ALA A 35 8.91 -21.56 8.97
N ASP A 36 9.41 -21.61 7.73
CA ASP A 36 10.79 -21.98 7.42
C ASP A 36 11.78 -20.94 7.96
N LEU A 37 11.47 -19.65 7.84
CA LEU A 37 12.29 -18.56 8.40
C LEU A 37 12.40 -18.69 9.92
N ARG A 38 11.29 -18.96 10.62
CA ARG A 38 11.30 -19.16 12.07
C ARG A 38 12.15 -20.37 12.48
N ALA A 39 12.05 -21.47 11.73
CA ALA A 39 12.90 -22.64 11.96
C ALA A 39 14.40 -22.31 11.74
N ALA A 40 14.71 -21.53 10.71
CA ALA A 40 16.07 -21.07 10.44
C ALA A 40 16.60 -20.11 11.53
N VAL A 41 15.77 -19.18 12.03
CA VAL A 41 16.10 -18.30 13.16
C VAL A 41 16.40 -19.11 14.42
N ALA A 42 15.59 -20.13 14.73
CA ALA A 42 15.84 -21.02 15.85
C ALA A 42 17.18 -21.76 15.70
N GLN A 43 17.50 -22.24 14.50
CA GLN A 43 18.80 -22.85 14.22
C GLN A 43 19.95 -21.86 14.42
N ILE A 44 19.83 -20.61 13.95
CA ILE A 44 20.84 -19.58 14.16
C ILE A 44 21.07 -19.40 15.66
N ALA A 45 20.01 -19.21 16.45
CA ALA A 45 20.12 -18.95 17.89
C ALA A 45 20.71 -20.14 18.67
N GLN A 46 20.26 -21.37 18.37
CA GLN A 46 20.49 -22.53 19.24
C GLN A 46 21.73 -23.37 18.89
N ARG A 47 22.15 -23.38 17.62
CA ARG A 47 23.28 -24.20 17.17
C ARG A 47 24.62 -23.64 17.64
N ALA A 48 25.42 -24.45 18.32
CA ALA A 48 26.74 -24.03 18.80
C ALA A 48 27.77 -23.85 17.67
N ASP A 49 27.61 -24.59 16.56
CA ASP A 49 28.48 -24.49 15.38
C ASP A 49 28.19 -23.26 14.52
N VAL A 50 27.08 -22.55 14.75
CA VAL A 50 26.73 -21.31 14.05
C VAL A 50 27.23 -20.12 14.86
N ARG A 51 28.13 -19.32 14.29
CA ARG A 51 28.65 -18.08 14.88
C ARG A 51 27.87 -16.83 14.44
N GLY A 52 27.22 -16.91 13.29
CA GLY A 52 26.39 -15.85 12.71
C GLY A 52 25.80 -16.30 11.38
N ALA A 53 25.06 -15.43 10.70
CA ALA A 53 24.36 -15.80 9.47
C ALA A 53 24.39 -14.71 8.38
N VAL A 54 24.30 -15.15 7.13
CA VAL A 54 24.05 -14.31 5.95
C VAL A 54 22.77 -14.78 5.28
N ILE A 55 21.85 -13.86 5.02
CA ILE A 55 20.63 -14.11 4.24
C ILE A 55 20.83 -13.58 2.82
N THR A 56 20.54 -14.37 1.79
CA THR A 56 20.56 -13.96 0.37
C THR A 56 19.43 -14.63 -0.41
N SER A 57 19.17 -14.22 -1.64
CA SER A 57 18.18 -14.86 -2.51
C SER A 57 18.84 -15.73 -3.57
N GLY A 58 18.23 -16.89 -3.84
CA GLY A 58 18.58 -17.76 -4.95
C GLY A 58 17.96 -17.36 -6.29
N LYS A 59 17.05 -16.37 -6.31
CA LYS A 59 16.35 -15.95 -7.52
C LYS A 59 17.10 -14.82 -8.24
N ALA A 60 17.26 -14.98 -9.56
CA ALA A 60 17.85 -13.97 -10.43
C ALA A 60 16.98 -12.69 -10.58
N SER A 61 15.70 -12.80 -10.26
CA SER A 61 14.72 -11.72 -10.35
C SER A 61 14.82 -10.69 -9.21
N GLY A 62 15.53 -11.02 -8.13
CA GLY A 62 15.85 -10.11 -7.04
C GLY A 62 15.78 -10.78 -5.67
N PHE A 63 15.75 -9.95 -4.62
CA PHE A 63 15.78 -10.44 -3.25
C PHE A 63 14.39 -10.92 -2.80
N MET A 64 13.43 -9.99 -2.66
CA MET A 64 12.06 -10.28 -2.20
C MET A 64 11.13 -9.08 -2.42
N ALA A 65 9.89 -9.32 -2.85
CA ALA A 65 8.92 -8.27 -3.19
C ALA A 65 7.90 -7.93 -2.08
N GLY A 66 7.91 -8.66 -0.95
CA GLY A 66 6.95 -8.49 0.16
C GLY A 66 5.87 -9.57 0.20
N ALA A 67 4.67 -9.23 0.68
CA ALA A 67 3.52 -10.14 0.70
C ALA A 67 2.89 -10.29 -0.70
N ASP A 68 2.21 -11.42 -0.96
CA ASP A 68 1.45 -11.58 -2.19
C ASP A 68 0.13 -10.80 -2.11
N LEU A 69 0.00 -9.74 -2.92
CA LEU A 69 -1.21 -8.91 -2.96
C LEU A 69 -2.47 -9.71 -3.31
N LYS A 70 -2.36 -10.82 -4.04
CA LYS A 70 -3.53 -11.67 -4.33
C LYS A 70 -4.04 -12.35 -3.07
N ASP A 71 -3.14 -12.78 -2.20
CA ASP A 71 -3.50 -13.41 -0.92
C ASP A 71 -4.17 -12.35 -0.01
N LEU A 72 -3.65 -11.12 0.00
CA LEU A 72 -4.27 -9.99 0.73
C LEU A 72 -5.64 -9.60 0.16
N VAL A 73 -5.83 -9.59 -1.16
CA VAL A 73 -7.16 -9.37 -1.74
C VAL A 73 -8.11 -10.52 -1.37
N GLY A 74 -7.60 -11.75 -1.32
CA GLY A 74 -8.35 -12.94 -0.89
C GLY A 74 -8.92 -12.85 0.54
N PHE A 75 -8.26 -12.11 1.43
CA PHE A 75 -8.75 -11.83 2.78
C PHE A 75 -10.15 -11.19 2.78
N HIS A 76 -10.46 -10.34 1.80
CA HIS A 76 -11.79 -9.71 1.73
C HIS A 76 -12.90 -10.68 1.35
N ALA A 77 -12.58 -11.76 0.62
CA ALA A 77 -13.56 -12.78 0.27
C ALA A 77 -14.05 -13.57 1.49
N THR A 78 -13.28 -13.58 2.59
CA THR A 78 -13.68 -14.23 3.85
C THR A 78 -14.46 -13.30 4.78
N GLY A 79 -14.58 -12.00 4.46
CA GLY A 79 -15.23 -11.01 5.31
C GLY A 79 -14.49 -10.71 6.61
N GLY A 80 -13.17 -10.93 6.64
CA GLY A 80 -12.36 -10.80 7.84
C GLY A 80 -12.39 -9.39 8.46
N SER A 81 -12.39 -9.35 9.79
CA SER A 81 -12.35 -8.13 10.60
C SER A 81 -10.93 -7.56 10.72
N ALA A 82 -10.81 -6.35 11.27
CA ALA A 82 -9.50 -5.77 11.59
C ALA A 82 -8.68 -6.64 12.57
N ALA A 83 -9.34 -7.39 13.46
CA ALA A 83 -8.67 -8.33 14.36
C ALA A 83 -8.13 -9.55 13.61
N ASP A 84 -8.90 -10.11 12.68
CA ASP A 84 -8.46 -11.23 11.84
C ASP A 84 -7.26 -10.83 10.96
N ALA A 85 -7.28 -9.59 10.44
CA ALA A 85 -6.16 -9.01 9.70
C ALA A 85 -4.88 -8.93 10.55
N ALA A 86 -5.01 -8.45 11.80
CA ALA A 86 -3.90 -8.39 12.73
C ALA A 86 -3.36 -9.78 13.10
N GLU A 87 -4.24 -10.76 13.30
CA GLU A 87 -3.83 -12.14 13.60
C GLU A 87 -3.08 -12.79 12.42
N ALA A 88 -3.57 -12.58 11.19
CA ALA A 88 -2.97 -13.14 9.98
C ALA A 88 -1.53 -12.65 9.75
N ILE A 89 -1.23 -11.39 10.09
CA ILE A 89 0.07 -10.78 9.82
C ILE A 89 1.07 -10.94 10.98
N ALA A 90 0.58 -11.13 12.20
CA ALA A 90 1.41 -11.17 13.39
C ALA A 90 2.55 -12.23 13.36
N PRO A 91 2.39 -13.44 12.78
CA PRO A 91 3.50 -14.39 12.64
C PRO A 91 4.70 -13.82 11.87
N GLY A 92 4.45 -13.03 10.83
CA GLY A 92 5.49 -12.39 10.02
C GLY A 92 6.30 -11.37 10.82
N GLY A 93 5.62 -10.44 11.49
CA GLY A 93 6.29 -9.44 12.35
C GLY A 93 7.05 -10.09 13.52
N ARG A 94 6.46 -11.13 14.14
CA ARG A 94 7.11 -11.88 15.23
C ARG A 94 8.42 -12.54 14.81
N VAL A 95 8.43 -13.26 13.67
CA VAL A 95 9.65 -13.93 13.21
C VAL A 95 10.76 -12.94 12.88
N LEU A 96 10.41 -11.75 12.36
CA LEU A 96 11.40 -10.69 12.13
C LEU A 96 11.98 -10.15 13.44
N ARG A 97 11.15 -10.02 14.48
CA ARG A 97 11.62 -9.63 15.82
C ARG A 97 12.46 -10.72 16.50
N GLU A 98 12.15 -11.99 16.26
CA GLU A 98 12.95 -13.13 16.71
C GLU A 98 14.33 -13.16 16.02
N LEU A 99 14.37 -12.92 14.70
CA LEU A 99 15.62 -12.80 13.94
C LEU A 99 16.52 -11.69 14.49
N GLU A 100 15.91 -10.53 14.74
CA GLU A 100 16.56 -9.34 15.27
C GLU A 100 17.13 -9.51 16.69
N ARG A 101 16.58 -10.47 17.46
CA ARG A 101 16.98 -10.77 18.85
C ARG A 101 17.63 -12.16 18.98
N CYS A 102 18.10 -12.76 17.89
CA CYS A 102 18.62 -14.13 17.91
C CYS A 102 19.96 -14.25 18.66
N GLY A 103 20.58 -13.13 19.04
CA GLY A 103 21.80 -13.07 19.84
C GLY A 103 23.09 -13.31 19.06
N LYS A 104 23.01 -13.42 17.72
CA LYS A 104 24.16 -13.60 16.83
C LYS A 104 24.11 -12.59 15.67
N PRO A 105 25.27 -12.17 15.14
CA PRO A 105 25.31 -11.27 13.99
C PRO A 105 24.64 -11.92 12.78
N VAL A 106 23.73 -11.17 12.15
CA VAL A 106 23.04 -11.56 10.92
C VAL A 106 23.18 -10.44 9.90
N ALA A 107 23.84 -10.73 8.79
CA ALA A 107 23.90 -9.84 7.65
C ALA A 107 22.92 -10.28 6.55
N VAL A 108 22.53 -9.35 5.68
CA VAL A 108 21.73 -9.62 4.48
C VAL A 108 22.48 -9.14 3.23
N ALA A 109 22.50 -9.99 2.21
CA ALA A 109 23.05 -9.75 0.89
C ALA A 109 21.86 -9.58 -0.10
N ILE A 110 21.54 -8.32 -0.43
CA ILE A 110 20.38 -7.94 -1.22
C ILE A 110 20.77 -7.91 -2.70
N ASN A 111 20.53 -9.01 -3.41
CA ASN A 111 20.95 -9.26 -4.79
C ASN A 111 20.06 -8.61 -5.87
N GLY A 112 19.22 -7.64 -5.51
CA GLY A 112 18.29 -7.00 -6.42
C GLY A 112 17.17 -6.27 -5.68
N VAL A 113 15.94 -6.37 -6.19
CA VAL A 113 14.76 -5.69 -5.61
C VAL A 113 14.44 -6.25 -4.22
N ALA A 114 14.40 -5.39 -3.21
CA ALA A 114 13.87 -5.67 -1.87
C ALA A 114 12.80 -4.63 -1.51
N LEU A 115 11.53 -4.99 -1.62
CA LEU A 115 10.41 -4.08 -1.40
C LEU A 115 9.45 -4.61 -0.35
N GLY A 116 8.86 -3.69 0.40
CA GLY A 116 7.90 -3.97 1.47
C GLY A 116 8.46 -4.98 2.47
N GLY A 117 7.73 -6.08 2.73
CA GLY A 117 8.21 -7.18 3.56
C GLY A 117 9.63 -7.68 3.26
N GLY A 118 10.09 -7.63 2.00
CA GLY A 118 11.46 -7.97 1.64
C GLY A 118 12.50 -7.01 2.23
N PHE A 119 12.19 -5.71 2.23
CA PHE A 119 13.04 -4.73 2.90
C PHE A 119 12.84 -4.74 4.42
N GLU A 120 11.66 -5.07 4.93
CA GLU A 120 11.44 -5.26 6.37
C GLU A 120 12.26 -6.43 6.95
N LEU A 121 12.42 -7.52 6.19
CA LEU A 121 13.36 -8.60 6.51
C LEU A 121 14.80 -8.09 6.57
N ALA A 122 15.21 -7.26 5.60
CA ALA A 122 16.54 -6.67 5.60
C ALA A 122 16.77 -5.70 6.77
N LEU A 123 15.75 -4.91 7.13
CA LEU A 123 15.77 -4.01 8.28
C LEU A 123 15.87 -4.77 9.62
N ALA A 124 15.32 -5.98 9.70
CA ALA A 124 15.44 -6.84 10.88
C ALA A 124 16.83 -7.48 11.04
N CYS A 125 17.65 -7.51 9.98
CA CYS A 125 19.05 -7.96 10.05
C CYS A 125 19.94 -6.89 10.68
N HIS A 126 21.16 -7.23 11.08
CA HIS A 126 22.10 -6.33 11.75
C HIS A 126 22.95 -5.53 10.76
N TYR A 127 23.18 -6.08 9.56
CA TYR A 127 23.97 -5.45 8.50
C TYR A 127 23.38 -5.74 7.12
N ARG A 128 23.34 -4.74 6.25
CA ARG A 128 22.70 -4.78 4.93
C ARG A 128 23.70 -4.41 3.83
N VAL A 129 23.98 -5.37 2.95
CA VAL A 129 24.79 -5.16 1.75
C VAL A 129 23.87 -5.20 0.55
N LEU A 130 23.84 -4.13 -0.24
CA LEU A 130 23.01 -4.03 -1.44
C LEU A 130 23.86 -4.16 -2.70
N LEU A 131 23.34 -4.87 -3.70
CA LEU A 131 23.97 -4.96 -5.01
C LEU A 131 24.14 -3.56 -5.62
N ASP A 132 25.36 -3.26 -6.08
CA ASP A 132 25.70 -1.98 -6.72
C ASP A 132 25.27 -1.96 -8.20
N GLU A 133 23.98 -2.14 -8.45
CA GLU A 133 23.39 -2.09 -9.78
C GLU A 133 22.07 -1.29 -9.76
N PRO A 134 21.74 -0.52 -10.81
CA PRO A 134 20.53 0.31 -10.82
C PRO A 134 19.21 -0.43 -10.56
N ARG A 135 19.14 -1.73 -10.87
CA ARG A 135 17.96 -2.58 -10.63
C ARG A 135 17.77 -2.96 -9.15
N ALA A 136 18.81 -2.85 -8.32
CA ALA A 136 18.79 -3.26 -6.93
C ALA A 136 18.22 -2.15 -6.04
N VAL A 137 16.90 -2.00 -6.09
CA VAL A 137 16.21 -0.96 -5.33
C VAL A 137 15.65 -1.49 -4.02
N VAL A 138 15.61 -0.62 -3.01
CA VAL A 138 15.00 -0.88 -1.70
C VAL A 138 13.85 0.09 -1.43
N GLY A 139 12.87 -0.28 -0.60
CA GLY A 139 11.78 0.61 -0.25
C GLY A 139 10.59 -0.07 0.42
N LEU A 140 9.65 0.76 0.87
CA LEU A 140 8.42 0.35 1.57
C LEU A 140 7.20 0.92 0.83
N PRO A 141 6.75 0.29 -0.28
CA PRO A 141 5.73 0.83 -1.17
C PRO A 141 4.29 0.60 -0.70
N GLU A 142 4.05 0.10 0.52
CA GLU A 142 2.74 -0.31 1.04
C GLU A 142 1.68 0.80 0.94
N VAL A 143 2.07 2.07 1.10
CA VAL A 143 1.15 3.20 0.97
C VAL A 143 0.50 3.28 -0.43
N THR A 144 1.20 2.81 -1.46
CA THR A 144 0.72 2.82 -2.86
C THR A 144 -0.43 1.84 -3.11
N VAL A 145 -0.62 0.87 -2.20
CA VAL A 145 -1.73 -0.09 -2.20
C VAL A 145 -2.74 0.20 -1.08
N GLY A 146 -2.64 1.36 -0.42
CA GLY A 146 -3.52 1.72 0.69
C GLY A 146 -3.23 0.98 2.00
N LEU A 147 -2.01 0.49 2.17
CA LEU A 147 -1.55 -0.19 3.38
C LEU A 147 -0.40 0.57 4.05
N LEU A 148 0.10 0.04 5.16
CA LEU A 148 1.35 0.46 5.78
C LEU A 148 2.28 -0.75 5.95
N PRO A 149 3.60 -0.53 6.06
CA PRO A 149 4.55 -1.60 6.37
C PRO A 149 4.28 -2.17 7.76
N VAL A 150 4.14 -3.48 7.87
CA VAL A 150 3.62 -4.18 9.07
C VAL A 150 4.54 -5.31 9.56
N GLY A 151 5.66 -5.52 8.88
CA GLY A 151 6.78 -6.32 9.33
C GLY A 151 7.78 -5.52 10.17
N GLY A 152 7.41 -4.35 10.69
CA GLY A 152 8.24 -3.44 11.49
C GLY A 152 8.82 -2.26 10.72
N GLY A 153 8.46 -2.03 9.46
CA GLY A 153 9.00 -0.96 8.64
C GLY A 153 8.74 0.44 9.19
N THR A 154 7.57 0.69 9.79
CA THR A 154 7.26 1.98 10.44
C THR A 154 8.03 2.18 11.74
N GLN A 155 8.65 1.12 12.27
CA GLN A 155 9.37 1.14 13.54
C GLN A 155 10.88 1.11 13.36
N ARG A 156 11.41 0.25 12.48
CA ARG A 156 12.83 0.08 12.23
C ARG A 156 13.41 1.22 11.41
N LEU A 157 12.76 1.62 10.31
CA LEU A 157 13.31 2.65 9.43
C LEU A 157 13.49 4.00 10.16
N PRO A 158 12.51 4.52 10.93
CA PRO A 158 12.72 5.75 11.69
C PRO A 158 13.77 5.63 12.80
N ARG A 159 13.91 4.45 13.43
CA ARG A 159 14.96 4.19 14.43
C ARG A 159 16.35 4.11 13.79
N LEU A 160 16.44 3.68 12.54
CA LEU A 160 17.68 3.56 11.79
C LEU A 160 18.15 4.91 11.24
N ILE A 161 17.30 5.62 10.49
CA ILE A 161 17.70 6.82 9.73
C ILE A 161 17.13 8.13 10.30
N GLY A 162 16.33 8.06 11.36
CA GLY A 162 15.60 9.20 11.92
C GLY A 162 14.24 9.45 11.24
N ILE A 163 13.28 9.95 12.02
CA ILE A 163 11.88 10.15 11.57
C ILE A 163 11.80 11.12 10.38
N ALA A 164 12.54 12.23 10.41
CA ALA A 164 12.49 13.25 9.36
C ALA A 164 12.90 12.72 7.97
N ARG A 165 13.79 11.72 7.92
CA ARG A 165 14.22 11.07 6.67
C ARG A 165 13.33 9.89 6.30
N ALA A 166 12.87 9.13 7.30
CA ALA A 166 12.04 7.94 7.07
C ALA A 166 10.63 8.29 6.59
N LEU A 167 10.01 9.34 7.14
CA LEU A 167 8.60 9.62 6.90
C LEU A 167 8.27 9.97 5.43
N PRO A 168 9.07 10.80 4.72
CA PRO A 168 8.85 11.02 3.28
C PRO A 168 8.95 9.73 2.44
N LEU A 169 9.81 8.79 2.84
CA LEU A 169 9.94 7.49 2.16
C LEU A 169 8.71 6.62 2.38
N LEU A 170 8.24 6.54 3.63
CA LEU A 170 7.03 5.78 4.01
C LEU A 170 5.77 6.34 3.35
N LEU A 171 5.63 7.67 3.25
CA LEU A 171 4.44 8.31 2.70
C LEU A 171 4.41 8.36 1.17
N SER A 172 5.58 8.37 0.51
CA SER A 172 5.65 8.29 -0.95
C SER A 172 5.64 6.84 -1.46
N GLY A 173 6.12 5.89 -0.65
CA GLY A 173 6.33 4.51 -1.05
C GLY A 173 7.35 4.35 -2.19
N ARG A 174 8.19 5.36 -2.44
CA ARG A 174 9.11 5.35 -3.58
C ARG A 174 10.20 4.30 -3.41
N HIS A 175 10.69 3.82 -4.54
CA HIS A 175 11.89 2.99 -4.58
C HIS A 175 13.15 3.86 -4.46
N VAL A 176 14.15 3.35 -3.74
CA VAL A 176 15.42 4.03 -3.47
C VAL A 176 16.54 3.25 -4.14
N ALA A 177 17.32 3.94 -4.98
CA ALA A 177 18.44 3.35 -5.71
C ALA A 177 19.67 3.12 -4.80
N PRO A 178 20.62 2.23 -5.17
CA PRO A 178 21.71 1.82 -4.27
C PRO A 178 22.51 2.96 -3.65
N ALA A 179 23.02 3.89 -4.47
CA ALA A 179 23.83 5.01 -4.00
C ALA A 179 23.07 5.91 -3.01
N GLU A 180 21.77 6.15 -3.29
CA GLU A 180 20.92 6.92 -2.39
C GLU A 180 20.60 6.14 -1.11
N ALA A 181 20.33 4.83 -1.20
CA ALA A 181 20.05 3.99 -0.04
C ALA A 181 21.24 3.97 0.94
N LEU A 182 22.47 3.90 0.42
CA LEU A 182 23.69 3.99 1.22
C LEU A 182 23.82 5.38 1.88
N ALA A 183 23.65 6.46 1.10
CA ALA A 183 23.70 7.83 1.63
C ALA A 183 22.60 8.12 2.68
N LEU A 184 21.45 7.45 2.54
CA LEU A 184 20.35 7.51 3.49
C LEU A 184 20.62 6.71 4.78
N GLY A 185 21.56 5.77 4.76
CA GLY A 185 21.77 4.81 5.84
C GLY A 185 20.70 3.71 5.88
N MET A 186 19.99 3.49 4.77
CA MET A 186 19.03 2.39 4.62
C MET A 186 19.74 1.04 4.41
N VAL A 187 20.97 1.10 3.90
CA VAL A 187 21.89 -0.04 3.76
C VAL A 187 23.28 0.40 4.23
N ASP A 188 24.11 -0.55 4.64
CA ASP A 188 25.41 -0.26 5.25
C ASP A 188 26.56 -0.35 4.26
N ALA A 189 26.40 -1.10 3.18
CA ALA A 189 27.40 -1.24 2.13
C ALA A 189 26.78 -1.53 0.77
N LEU A 190 27.54 -1.20 -0.28
CA LEU A 190 27.29 -1.63 -1.65
C LEU A 190 28.38 -2.61 -2.07
N ALA A 191 28.02 -3.60 -2.90
CA ALA A 191 28.96 -4.56 -3.43
C ALA A 191 28.57 -5.04 -4.84
N PRO A 192 29.54 -5.38 -5.70
CA PRO A 192 29.24 -6.04 -6.97
C PRO A 192 28.71 -7.47 -6.72
N ALA A 193 28.01 -8.02 -7.71
CA ALA A 193 27.30 -9.30 -7.59
C ALA A 193 28.21 -10.45 -7.11
N GLU A 194 29.44 -10.51 -7.60
CA GLU A 194 30.41 -11.56 -7.32
C GLU A 194 30.96 -11.53 -5.89
N GLN A 195 30.81 -10.39 -5.20
CA GLN A 195 31.32 -10.15 -3.85
C GLN A 195 30.22 -9.95 -2.81
N LEU A 196 28.96 -9.89 -3.23
CA LEU A 196 27.84 -9.47 -2.38
C LEU A 196 27.72 -10.31 -1.10
N VAL A 197 27.75 -11.64 -1.23
CA VAL A 197 27.68 -12.56 -0.08
C VAL A 197 28.98 -12.52 0.73
N GLN A 198 30.13 -12.39 0.07
CA GLN A 198 31.44 -12.35 0.75
C GLN A 198 31.58 -11.10 1.63
N VAL A 199 31.09 -9.94 1.18
CA VAL A 199 31.09 -8.70 1.97
C VAL A 199 30.23 -8.85 3.21
N ALA A 200 29.01 -9.39 3.07
CA ALA A 200 28.12 -9.65 4.20
C ALA A 200 28.73 -10.67 5.18
N ARG A 201 29.31 -11.76 4.66
CA ARG A 201 29.98 -12.79 5.45
C ARG A 201 31.18 -12.26 6.23
N ARG A 202 32.02 -11.44 5.58
CA ARG A 202 33.17 -10.82 6.23
C ARG A 202 32.73 -9.99 7.43
N TRP A 203 31.69 -9.17 7.27
CA TRP A 203 31.15 -8.38 8.37
C TRP A 203 30.72 -9.25 9.56
N VAL A 204 30.02 -10.38 9.31
CA VAL A 204 29.60 -11.34 10.35
C VAL A 204 30.79 -11.88 11.15
N LEU A 205 31.89 -12.23 10.47
CA LEU A 205 33.10 -12.75 11.12
C LEU A 205 33.86 -11.69 11.92
N GLU A 206 33.89 -10.46 11.43
CA GLU A 206 34.59 -9.33 12.06
C GLU A 206 33.80 -8.74 13.25
N HIS A 207 32.49 -8.98 13.34
CA HIS A 207 31.61 -8.42 14.36
C HIS A 207 30.84 -9.50 15.13
N PRO A 208 31.53 -10.42 15.84
CA PRO A 208 30.89 -11.54 16.53
C PRO A 208 29.87 -11.11 17.61
N ASP A 209 30.02 -9.91 18.17
CA ASP A 209 29.15 -9.39 19.22
C ASP A 209 28.01 -8.50 18.68
N ALA A 210 27.88 -8.33 17.36
CA ALA A 210 26.87 -7.47 16.74
C ALA A 210 25.48 -8.15 16.58
N GLY A 211 25.12 -9.02 17.53
CA GLY A 211 23.82 -9.70 17.60
C GLY A 211 22.72 -8.92 18.30
N GLN A 212 22.91 -7.60 18.48
CA GLN A 212 21.95 -6.71 19.12
C GLN A 212 21.81 -5.42 18.30
N GLN A 213 20.57 -5.01 18.02
CA GLN A 213 20.30 -3.77 17.32
C GLN A 213 20.50 -2.53 18.21
N PRO A 214 20.77 -1.35 17.64
CA PRO A 214 20.92 -0.11 18.40
C PRO A 214 19.73 0.20 19.31
N TRP A 215 18.50 -0.04 18.86
CA TRP A 215 17.27 0.22 19.63
C TRP A 215 16.99 -0.76 20.77
N ASP A 216 17.74 -1.86 20.85
CA ASP A 216 17.69 -2.80 21.96
C ASP A 216 18.74 -2.51 23.03
N VAL A 217 19.62 -1.54 22.78
CA VAL A 217 20.61 -1.07 23.75
C VAL A 217 19.98 -0.03 24.68
N LYS A 218 20.21 -0.19 25.99
CA LYS A 218 19.69 0.74 27.00
C LYS A 218 20.16 2.17 26.70
N GLY A 219 19.23 3.11 26.72
CA GLY A 219 19.51 4.53 26.50
C GLY A 219 19.52 4.95 25.03
N PHE A 220 19.17 4.04 24.10
CA PHE A 220 18.93 4.40 22.71
C PHE A 220 17.95 5.57 22.58
N LYS A 221 18.24 6.44 21.61
CA LYS A 221 17.37 7.54 21.19
C LYS A 221 17.27 7.52 19.68
N VAL A 222 16.05 7.72 19.18
CA VAL A 222 15.79 7.88 17.75
C VAL A 222 16.63 9.05 17.21
N PRO A 223 17.35 8.89 16.08
CA PRO A 223 18.11 9.97 15.48
C PRO A 223 17.20 11.18 15.18
N GLY A 224 17.57 12.36 15.70
CA GLY A 224 16.77 13.58 15.60
C GLY A 224 15.66 13.73 16.65
N GLY A 225 15.46 12.74 17.52
CA GLY A 225 14.43 12.73 18.55
C GLY A 225 13.12 12.06 18.12
N ALA A 226 12.20 11.90 19.07
CA ALA A 226 10.85 11.40 18.84
C ALA A 226 9.85 12.18 19.71
N GLY A 227 8.57 12.14 19.34
CA GLY A 227 7.50 12.84 20.04
C GLY A 227 7.45 14.35 19.79
N ALA A 228 6.56 15.02 20.52
CA ALA A 228 6.22 16.44 20.29
C ALA A 228 7.40 17.41 20.48
N LEU A 229 8.41 17.03 21.25
CA LEU A 229 9.57 17.89 21.57
C LEU A 229 10.74 17.75 20.59
N ALA A 230 10.67 16.82 19.64
CA ALA A 230 11.72 16.66 18.64
C ALA A 230 11.76 17.91 17.71
N PRO A 231 12.95 18.45 17.37
CA PRO A 231 13.04 19.67 16.54
C PRO A 231 12.32 19.58 15.19
N HIS A 232 12.22 18.37 14.62
CA HIS A 232 11.54 18.14 13.35
C HIS A 232 10.02 17.92 13.50
N ALA A 233 9.46 17.80 14.71
CA ALA A 233 8.09 17.34 14.94
C ALA A 233 7.04 18.22 14.25
N GLY A 234 7.20 19.55 14.29
CA GLY A 234 6.29 20.48 13.60
C GLY A 234 6.27 20.30 12.08
N ALA A 235 7.43 20.06 11.47
CA ALA A 235 7.54 19.80 10.04
C ALA A 235 7.06 18.39 9.68
N SER A 236 7.54 17.36 10.38
CA SER A 236 7.26 15.95 10.09
C SER A 236 5.81 15.55 10.38
N PHE A 237 5.16 16.12 11.40
CA PHE A 237 3.80 15.72 11.75
C PHE A 237 2.80 16.84 11.52
N GLY A 238 3.07 18.07 11.98
CA GLY A 238 2.14 19.19 11.80
C GLY A 238 1.90 19.54 10.33
N ALA A 239 2.97 19.91 9.62
CA ALA A 239 2.87 20.29 8.21
C ALA A 239 2.49 19.09 7.33
N THR A 240 3.07 17.92 7.56
CA THR A 240 2.74 16.71 6.79
C THR A 240 1.31 16.24 6.98
N LEU A 241 0.73 16.31 8.20
CA LEU A 241 -0.69 15.99 8.41
C LEU A 241 -1.59 16.93 7.60
N ALA A 242 -1.31 18.24 7.64
CA ALA A 242 -2.05 19.22 6.85
C ALA A 242 -1.90 18.98 5.34
N GLN A 243 -0.71 18.59 4.89
CA GLN A 243 -0.45 18.24 3.49
C GLN A 243 -1.24 17.00 3.07
N VAL A 244 -1.15 15.91 3.84
CA VAL A 244 -1.89 14.67 3.57
C VAL A 244 -3.40 14.95 3.50
N ARG A 245 -3.96 15.68 4.47
CA ARG A 245 -5.39 16.04 4.46
C ARG A 245 -5.79 16.88 3.26
N ARG A 246 -4.92 17.80 2.80
CA ARG A 246 -5.16 18.58 1.58
C ARG A 246 -5.14 17.71 0.33
N ASP A 247 -4.16 16.81 0.21
CA ASP A 247 -3.92 16.06 -1.02
C ASP A 247 -4.91 14.90 -1.16
N THR A 248 -5.29 14.26 -0.06
CA THR A 248 -6.14 13.06 -0.08
C THR A 248 -7.59 13.36 0.25
N HIS A 249 -7.87 14.51 0.85
CA HIS A 249 -9.19 14.84 1.41
C HIS A 249 -9.73 13.76 2.35
N ASP A 250 -8.83 13.09 3.10
CA ASP A 250 -9.12 11.95 3.98
C ASP A 250 -9.67 10.69 3.28
N ASN A 251 -9.66 10.64 1.93
CA ASN A 251 -10.10 9.45 1.18
C ASN A 251 -9.09 8.30 1.20
N LEU A 252 -7.81 8.60 1.50
CA LEU A 252 -6.74 7.63 1.62
C LEU A 252 -6.32 7.52 3.09
N PRO A 253 -6.72 6.45 3.82
CA PRO A 253 -6.45 6.33 5.25
C PRO A 253 -5.00 5.94 5.57
N ALA A 254 -4.30 5.25 4.65
CA ALA A 254 -2.96 4.72 4.90
C ALA A 254 -1.91 5.79 5.26
N PRO A 255 -1.79 6.93 4.55
CA PRO A 255 -0.89 8.01 4.97
C PRO A 255 -1.10 8.49 6.40
N LEU A 256 -2.35 8.61 6.85
CA LEU A 256 -2.67 9.03 8.23
C LEU A 256 -2.32 7.93 9.24
N ALA A 257 -2.56 6.67 8.88
CA ALA A 257 -2.17 5.54 9.71
C ALA A 257 -0.64 5.40 9.83
N ILE A 258 0.12 5.66 8.76
CA ILE A 258 1.59 5.73 8.79
C ILE A 258 2.07 6.85 9.73
N LEU A 259 1.48 8.05 9.63
CA LEU A 259 1.79 9.15 10.54
C LEU A 259 1.56 8.75 12.00
N SER A 260 0.45 8.08 12.29
CA SER A 260 0.09 7.62 13.63
C SER A 260 1.05 6.55 14.14
N ALA A 261 1.31 5.50 13.33
CA ALA A 261 2.21 4.40 13.67
C ALA A 261 3.64 4.88 13.96
N VAL A 262 4.15 5.83 13.17
CA VAL A 262 5.48 6.41 13.39
C VAL A 262 5.47 7.34 14.61
N TYR A 263 4.48 8.23 14.74
CA TYR A 263 4.42 9.18 15.86
C TYR A 263 4.33 8.45 17.19
N GLU A 264 3.35 7.56 17.35
CA GLU A 264 3.10 6.85 18.60
C GLU A 264 4.19 5.79 18.85
N GLY A 265 4.49 4.96 17.84
CA GLY A 265 5.37 3.81 18.02
C GLY A 265 6.83 4.16 18.31
N THR A 266 7.37 5.25 17.76
CA THR A 266 8.78 5.66 17.98
C THR A 266 9.03 6.26 19.36
N GLN A 267 7.98 6.62 20.10
CA GLN A 267 8.06 7.07 21.48
C GLN A 267 8.08 5.91 22.49
N LEU A 268 7.88 4.69 22.02
CA LEU A 268 7.78 3.47 22.82
C LEU A 268 9.00 2.56 22.63
N PRO A 269 9.24 1.61 23.55
CA PRO A 269 10.14 0.48 23.30
C PRO A 269 9.73 -0.28 22.03
N MET A 270 10.69 -0.91 21.34
CA MET A 270 10.48 -1.53 20.03
C MET A 270 9.27 -2.46 20.00
N ASP A 271 9.14 -3.38 20.96
CA ASP A 271 8.05 -4.36 20.99
C ASP A 271 6.66 -3.69 21.08
N ALA A 272 6.55 -2.61 21.86
CA ALA A 272 5.31 -1.83 21.96
C ALA A 272 5.06 -1.00 20.69
N GLY A 273 6.10 -0.46 20.06
CA GLY A 273 6.00 0.20 18.76
C GLY A 273 5.51 -0.73 17.64
N LEU A 274 5.99 -1.97 17.62
CA LEU A 274 5.51 -3.01 16.68
C LEU A 274 4.04 -3.35 16.92
N ALA A 275 3.58 -3.34 18.18
CA ALA A 275 2.16 -3.52 18.49
C ALA A 275 1.28 -2.37 17.98
N VAL A 276 1.75 -1.12 18.09
CA VAL A 276 1.06 0.05 17.50
C VAL A 276 0.96 -0.08 15.98
N GLU A 277 2.05 -0.45 15.31
CA GLU A 277 2.06 -0.68 13.85
C GLU A 277 0.98 -1.69 13.43
N ALA A 278 0.92 -2.85 14.12
CA ALA A 278 -0.09 -3.87 13.84
C ALA A 278 -1.53 -3.37 14.07
N GLN A 279 -1.76 -2.56 15.11
CA GLN A 279 -3.05 -1.94 15.39
C GLN A 279 -3.49 -0.97 14.28
N CYS A 280 -2.55 -0.18 13.74
CA CYS A 280 -2.84 0.71 12.62
C CYS A 280 -3.10 -0.04 11.31
N PHE A 281 -2.48 -1.21 11.11
CA PHE A 281 -2.62 -2.01 9.89
C PHE A 281 -4.00 -2.67 9.75
N GLY A 282 -4.52 -3.27 10.83
CA GLY A 282 -5.76 -4.06 10.79
C GLY A 282 -6.95 -3.34 10.13
N PRO A 283 -7.28 -2.10 10.52
CA PRO A 283 -8.35 -1.32 9.90
C PRO A 283 -8.12 -1.00 8.41
N LEU A 284 -6.87 -0.84 7.98
CA LEU A 284 -6.55 -0.61 6.56
C LEU A 284 -6.85 -1.86 5.73
N LEU A 285 -6.37 -3.03 6.18
CA LEU A 285 -6.57 -4.28 5.46
C LEU A 285 -8.04 -4.73 5.49
N ALA A 286 -8.77 -4.50 6.58
CA ALA A 286 -10.21 -4.80 6.61
C ALA A 286 -11.05 -3.79 5.80
N GLY A 287 -10.52 -2.58 5.58
CA GLY A 287 -11.19 -1.49 4.91
C GLY A 287 -11.32 -1.66 3.39
N PRO A 288 -12.31 -0.99 2.76
CA PRO A 288 -12.53 -1.11 1.32
C PRO A 288 -11.45 -0.44 0.47
N VAL A 289 -10.77 0.60 0.98
CA VAL A 289 -9.82 1.39 0.17
C VAL A 289 -8.61 0.54 -0.25
N ALA A 290 -7.98 -0.17 0.70
CA ALA A 290 -6.84 -1.03 0.38
C ALA A 290 -7.24 -2.16 -0.60
N ARG A 291 -8.38 -2.80 -0.36
CA ARG A 291 -8.97 -3.79 -1.29
C ARG A 291 -9.08 -3.24 -2.70
N ASN A 292 -9.66 -2.05 -2.83
CA ASN A 292 -9.98 -1.41 -4.09
C ASN A 292 -8.70 -1.06 -4.87
N LEU A 293 -7.72 -0.47 -4.20
CA LEU A 293 -6.42 -0.13 -4.77
C LEU A 293 -5.67 -1.39 -5.21
N MET A 294 -5.56 -2.41 -4.34
CA MET A 294 -4.90 -3.68 -4.67
C MET A 294 -5.56 -4.39 -5.85
N ARG A 295 -6.90 -4.52 -5.81
CA ARG A 295 -7.68 -5.21 -6.86
C ARG A 295 -7.52 -4.51 -8.20
N THR A 296 -7.76 -3.19 -8.26
CA THR A 296 -7.82 -2.46 -9.53
C THR A 296 -6.43 -2.07 -10.04
N LEU A 297 -5.62 -1.38 -9.22
CA LEU A 297 -4.38 -0.77 -9.69
C LEU A 297 -3.22 -1.76 -9.82
N PHE A 298 -3.29 -2.92 -9.16
CA PHE A 298 -2.22 -3.91 -9.17
C PHE A 298 -2.65 -5.21 -9.85
N VAL A 299 -3.64 -5.93 -9.28
CA VAL A 299 -4.04 -7.25 -9.79
C VAL A 299 -4.63 -7.13 -11.20
N ASN A 300 -5.66 -6.30 -11.35
CA ASN A 300 -6.38 -6.13 -12.60
C ASN A 300 -5.53 -5.41 -13.67
N ARG A 301 -4.87 -4.31 -13.31
CA ARG A 301 -3.97 -3.59 -14.22
C ARG A 301 -2.84 -4.49 -14.73
N GLY A 302 -2.19 -5.25 -13.86
CA GLY A 302 -1.12 -6.17 -14.23
C GLY A 302 -1.60 -7.32 -15.12
N ALA A 303 -2.82 -7.83 -14.88
CA ALA A 303 -3.44 -8.82 -15.77
C ALA A 303 -3.85 -8.22 -17.12
N ALA A 304 -4.27 -6.96 -17.17
CA ALA A 304 -4.63 -6.28 -18.41
C ALA A 304 -3.39 -5.94 -19.27
N LEU A 305 -2.32 -5.42 -18.67
CA LEU A 305 -1.04 -5.14 -19.35
C LEU A 305 -0.45 -6.41 -19.99
N ARG A 306 -0.49 -7.55 -19.30
CA ARG A 306 -0.03 -8.82 -19.88
C ARG A 306 -0.85 -9.29 -21.09
N ARG A 307 -2.14 -8.93 -21.15
CA ARG A 307 -3.03 -9.29 -22.26
C ARG A 307 -2.94 -8.32 -23.45
N LYS A 308 -2.84 -7.01 -23.19
CA LYS A 308 -2.99 -5.96 -24.20
C LYS A 308 -1.73 -5.13 -24.46
N GLY A 309 -0.69 -5.24 -23.62
CA GLY A 309 0.54 -4.43 -23.69
C GLY A 309 0.34 -2.99 -23.22
N ASP A 310 -0.56 -2.25 -23.87
CA ASP A 310 -0.88 -0.86 -23.59
C ASP A 310 -2.35 -0.68 -23.18
N LEU A 311 -2.60 0.21 -22.21
CA LEU A 311 -3.91 0.56 -21.67
C LEU A 311 -4.34 2.00 -22.03
N SER A 312 -3.56 2.73 -22.84
CA SER A 312 -3.88 4.10 -23.27
C SER A 312 -5.23 4.23 -23.98
N ALA A 313 -5.70 3.16 -24.63
CA ALA A 313 -6.95 3.10 -25.37
C ALA A 313 -8.08 2.35 -24.64
N VAL A 314 -8.04 2.22 -23.31
CA VAL A 314 -9.12 1.52 -22.57
C VAL A 314 -10.45 2.23 -22.82
N ASN A 315 -11.24 1.60 -23.69
CA ASN A 315 -12.61 1.92 -24.07
C ASN A 315 -12.94 3.41 -24.18
N ALA A 316 -12.36 4.07 -25.18
CA ALA A 316 -12.54 5.51 -25.41
C ALA A 316 -14.02 5.95 -25.49
N ALA A 317 -14.90 5.13 -26.10
CA ALA A 317 -16.33 5.42 -26.20
C ALA A 317 -17.01 5.43 -24.82
N TYR A 318 -16.69 4.47 -23.96
CA TYR A 318 -17.14 4.43 -22.57
C TYR A 318 -16.65 5.65 -21.76
N VAL A 319 -15.35 5.95 -21.83
CA VAL A 319 -14.75 7.07 -21.10
C VAL A 319 -15.35 8.41 -21.54
N GLU A 320 -15.55 8.60 -22.84
CA GLU A 320 -16.13 9.83 -23.38
C GLU A 320 -17.60 9.99 -22.96
N ARG A 321 -18.38 8.91 -22.93
CA ARG A 321 -19.76 8.93 -22.43
C ARG A 321 -19.84 9.36 -20.97
N LEU A 322 -18.96 8.82 -20.11
CA LEU A 322 -18.88 9.25 -18.72
C LEU A 322 -18.47 10.72 -18.59
N ARG A 323 -17.49 11.18 -19.38
CA ARG A 323 -17.03 12.58 -19.36
C ARG A 323 -18.12 13.56 -19.77
N GLN A 324 -18.90 13.22 -20.81
CA GLN A 324 -20.04 14.03 -21.24
C GLN A 324 -21.11 14.13 -20.16
N LEU A 325 -21.44 12.99 -19.53
CA LEU A 325 -22.39 12.97 -18.41
C LEU A 325 -21.89 13.78 -17.21
N TYR A 326 -20.60 13.65 -16.87
CA TYR A 326 -19.98 14.41 -15.79
C TYR A 326 -20.11 15.93 -15.98
N ARG A 327 -19.79 16.41 -17.19
CA ARG A 327 -19.92 17.83 -17.54
C ARG A 327 -21.37 18.30 -17.57
N SER A 328 -22.26 17.48 -18.12
CA SER A 328 -23.70 17.77 -18.14
C SER A 328 -24.23 17.95 -16.73
N GLU A 329 -23.84 17.08 -15.79
CA GLU A 329 -24.25 17.21 -14.40
C GLU A 329 -23.72 18.47 -13.72
N GLY A 330 -22.48 18.87 -14.04
CA GLY A 330 -21.95 20.17 -13.62
C GLY A 330 -22.84 21.33 -14.07
N GLN A 331 -23.31 21.32 -15.32
CA GLN A 331 -24.23 22.34 -15.83
C GLN A 331 -25.59 22.30 -15.13
N VAL A 332 -26.10 21.10 -14.80
CA VAL A 332 -27.35 20.97 -14.02
C VAL A 332 -27.18 21.58 -12.63
N LEU A 333 -26.07 21.30 -11.93
CA LEU A 333 -25.79 21.90 -10.62
C LEU A 333 -25.74 23.44 -10.69
N LEU A 334 -25.15 24.01 -11.75
CA LEU A 334 -25.18 25.45 -11.97
C LEU A 334 -26.61 25.97 -12.18
N SER A 335 -27.43 25.27 -12.96
CA SER A 335 -28.83 25.65 -13.20
C SER A 335 -29.69 25.56 -11.93
N GLU A 336 -29.33 24.67 -11.01
CA GLU A 336 -29.92 24.56 -9.67
C GLU A 336 -29.41 25.66 -8.72
N GLY A 337 -28.51 26.54 -9.17
CA GLY A 337 -27.98 27.65 -8.39
C GLY A 337 -26.81 27.29 -7.47
N VAL A 338 -26.21 26.11 -7.62
CA VAL A 338 -25.03 25.70 -6.84
C VAL A 338 -23.81 26.48 -7.34
N SER A 339 -23.04 27.05 -6.41
CA SER A 339 -21.89 27.88 -6.78
C SER A 339 -20.81 27.07 -7.53
N PRO A 340 -20.16 27.64 -8.55
CA PRO A 340 -19.08 26.97 -9.29
C PRO A 340 -17.94 26.48 -8.38
N ALA A 341 -17.57 27.29 -7.38
CA ALA A 341 -16.52 26.96 -6.42
C ALA A 341 -16.89 25.75 -5.55
N LEU A 342 -18.15 25.66 -5.10
CA LEU A 342 -18.63 24.50 -4.35
C LEU A 342 -18.61 23.23 -5.20
N ILE A 343 -19.06 23.30 -6.46
CA ILE A 343 -19.05 22.14 -7.38
C ILE A 343 -17.62 21.63 -7.58
N ALA A 344 -16.69 22.54 -7.91
CA ALA A 344 -15.28 22.18 -8.12
C ALA A 344 -14.63 21.62 -6.85
N ASN A 345 -14.93 22.20 -5.68
CA ASN A 345 -14.40 21.74 -4.39
C ASN A 345 -15.00 20.38 -3.99
N ALA A 346 -16.30 20.16 -4.20
CA ALA A 346 -16.97 18.90 -3.95
C ALA A 346 -16.40 17.76 -4.81
N ALA A 347 -16.18 18.01 -6.10
CA ALA A 347 -15.53 17.07 -7.00
C ALA A 347 -14.12 16.69 -6.50
N ARG A 348 -13.31 17.69 -6.16
CA ARG A 348 -11.95 17.47 -5.63
C ARG A 348 -11.96 16.70 -4.31
N GLN A 349 -12.85 17.05 -3.37
CA GLN A 349 -13.00 16.36 -2.09
C GLN A 349 -13.46 14.91 -2.26
N ALA A 350 -14.25 14.61 -3.29
CA ALA A 350 -14.61 13.24 -3.64
C ALA A 350 -13.45 12.46 -4.30
N GLY A 351 -12.35 13.13 -4.66
CA GLY A 351 -11.17 12.55 -5.30
C GLY A 351 -11.22 12.54 -6.84
N LEU A 352 -12.16 13.29 -7.46
CA LEU A 352 -12.17 13.46 -8.91
C LEU A 352 -11.05 14.42 -9.32
N VAL A 353 -10.29 14.03 -10.34
CA VAL A 353 -9.10 14.79 -10.79
C VAL A 353 -9.48 16.14 -11.40
N GLU A 354 -10.55 16.18 -12.19
CA GLU A 354 -11.01 17.37 -12.90
C GLU A 354 -12.36 17.88 -12.37
N SER A 355 -12.57 19.18 -12.43
CA SER A 355 -13.88 19.80 -12.23
C SER A 355 -14.85 19.41 -13.35
N PRO A 356 -16.16 19.24 -13.09
CA PRO A 356 -17.14 19.04 -14.16
C PRO A 356 -17.41 20.34 -14.94
N LEU A 357 -16.85 21.47 -14.49
CA LEU A 357 -17.05 22.80 -15.06
C LEU A 357 -15.81 23.31 -15.80
N THR A 358 -16.03 24.16 -16.79
CA THR A 358 -14.99 25.00 -17.38
C THR A 358 -14.61 26.14 -16.42
N ALA A 359 -13.42 26.73 -16.61
CA ALA A 359 -12.90 27.77 -15.71
C ALA A 359 -13.80 29.02 -15.64
N ASP A 360 -14.48 29.36 -16.75
CA ASP A 360 -15.33 30.56 -16.87
C ASP A 360 -16.79 30.31 -16.47
N ALA A 361 -17.09 29.16 -15.87
CA ALA A 361 -18.44 28.80 -15.48
C ALA A 361 -18.99 29.76 -14.42
N THR A 362 -20.16 30.36 -14.69
CA THR A 362 -20.85 31.28 -13.79
C THR A 362 -22.26 30.81 -13.52
N VAL A 363 -22.80 31.20 -12.36
CA VAL A 363 -24.19 30.97 -12.01
C VAL A 363 -24.98 32.26 -12.26
N THR A 364 -26.11 32.17 -12.96
CA THR A 364 -26.95 33.36 -13.24
C THR A 364 -27.72 33.81 -12.00
N GLN A 365 -28.16 32.86 -11.17
CA GLN A 365 -28.84 33.12 -9.91
C GLN A 365 -28.45 32.05 -8.89
N ALA A 366 -27.85 32.47 -7.78
CA ALA A 366 -27.47 31.54 -6.72
C ALA A 366 -28.69 30.98 -5.98
N ALA A 367 -28.64 29.71 -5.60
CA ALA A 367 -29.64 29.09 -4.75
C ALA A 367 -29.65 29.76 -3.36
N THR A 368 -30.84 29.88 -2.77
CA THR A 368 -31.04 30.46 -1.43
C THR A 368 -30.32 29.68 -0.33
N SER A 369 -30.12 28.37 -0.53
CA SER A 369 -29.32 27.50 0.31
C SER A 369 -28.42 26.64 -0.57
N GLN A 370 -27.13 26.57 -0.22
CA GLN A 370 -26.15 25.75 -0.93
C GLN A 370 -26.13 24.32 -0.34
N PRO A 371 -26.01 23.27 -1.18
CA PRO A 371 -25.89 21.91 -0.69
C PRO A 371 -24.55 21.68 0.03
N ASP A 372 -24.48 20.62 0.82
CA ASP A 372 -23.23 20.16 1.41
C ASP A 372 -22.27 19.61 0.33
N ALA A 373 -20.97 19.89 0.46
CA ALA A 373 -19.96 19.50 -0.53
C ALA A 373 -19.87 17.98 -0.70
N ARG A 374 -20.01 17.22 0.40
CA ARG A 374 -20.00 15.75 0.34
C ARG A 374 -21.22 15.24 -0.40
N ALA A 375 -22.40 15.83 -0.19
CA ALA A 375 -23.61 15.45 -0.92
C ALA A 375 -23.47 15.67 -2.44
N VAL A 376 -22.85 16.79 -2.86
CA VAL A 376 -22.55 17.05 -4.28
C VAL A 376 -21.53 16.03 -4.82
N GLY A 377 -20.47 15.73 -4.07
CA GLY A 377 -19.49 14.72 -4.45
C GLY A 377 -20.13 13.33 -4.61
N GLU A 378 -20.94 12.90 -3.64
CA GLU A 378 -21.66 11.62 -3.69
C GLU A 378 -22.63 11.54 -4.88
N ARG A 379 -23.29 12.65 -5.24
CA ARG A 379 -24.14 12.75 -6.45
C ARG A 379 -23.32 12.54 -7.72
N LEU A 380 -22.18 13.22 -7.86
CA LEU A 380 -21.30 13.08 -9.03
C LEU A 380 -20.74 11.65 -9.16
N LEU A 381 -20.23 11.07 -8.06
CA LEU A 381 -19.73 9.69 -8.06
C LEU A 381 -20.83 8.68 -8.41
N SER A 382 -22.01 8.81 -7.79
CA SER A 382 -23.12 7.88 -8.01
C SER A 382 -23.65 7.96 -9.44
N LEU A 383 -23.66 9.15 -10.05
CA LEU A 383 -24.05 9.31 -11.45
C LEU A 383 -23.14 8.53 -12.40
N LEU A 384 -21.82 8.70 -12.26
CA LEU A 384 -20.84 8.04 -13.12
C LEU A 384 -20.81 6.53 -12.89
N ALA A 385 -20.95 6.09 -11.64
CA ALA A 385 -21.05 4.68 -11.31
C ALA A 385 -22.30 4.02 -11.91
N LEU A 386 -23.46 4.68 -11.81
CA LEU A 386 -24.69 4.19 -12.42
C LEU A 386 -24.60 4.12 -13.95
N GLU A 387 -23.98 5.12 -14.57
CA GLU A 387 -23.77 5.12 -16.02
C GLU A 387 -22.78 4.03 -16.46
N ALA A 388 -21.80 3.71 -15.64
CA ALA A 388 -20.91 2.58 -15.92
C ALA A 388 -21.64 1.24 -15.89
N ALA A 389 -22.57 1.04 -14.95
CA ALA A 389 -23.44 -0.14 -14.94
C ALA A 389 -24.28 -0.23 -16.23
N ARG A 390 -24.87 0.88 -16.69
CA ARG A 390 -25.60 0.94 -17.97
C ARG A 390 -24.70 0.62 -19.16
N CYS A 391 -23.50 1.20 -19.22
CA CYS A 391 -22.55 0.92 -20.29
C CYS A 391 -22.15 -0.56 -20.36
N LEU A 392 -22.07 -1.24 -19.22
CA LEU A 392 -21.83 -2.68 -19.16
C LEU A 392 -23.04 -3.47 -19.69
N GLU A 393 -24.24 -3.10 -19.28
CA GLU A 393 -25.51 -3.73 -19.72
C GLU A 393 -25.75 -3.57 -21.23
N GLU A 394 -25.43 -2.39 -21.77
CA GLU A 394 -25.57 -2.05 -23.19
C GLU A 394 -24.42 -2.61 -24.06
N GLY A 395 -23.38 -3.18 -23.44
CA GLY A 395 -22.21 -3.71 -24.14
C GLY A 395 -21.25 -2.65 -24.70
N VAL A 396 -21.39 -1.39 -24.28
CA VAL A 396 -20.43 -0.31 -24.56
C VAL A 396 -19.07 -0.67 -23.95
N VAL A 397 -19.07 -1.21 -22.73
CA VAL A 397 -17.91 -1.89 -22.13
C VAL A 397 -18.25 -3.35 -21.88
N LYS A 398 -17.32 -4.25 -22.19
CA LYS A 398 -17.58 -5.70 -22.17
C LYS A 398 -17.24 -6.37 -20.85
N GLN A 399 -16.24 -5.85 -20.15
CA GLN A 399 -15.74 -6.45 -18.91
C GLN A 399 -15.75 -5.42 -17.77
N PRO A 400 -16.26 -5.79 -16.58
CA PRO A 400 -16.24 -4.90 -15.40
C PRO A 400 -14.84 -4.36 -15.08
N VAL A 401 -13.83 -5.22 -15.17
CA VAL A 401 -12.42 -4.84 -14.95
C VAL A 401 -11.96 -3.74 -15.91
N GLU A 402 -12.41 -3.76 -17.17
CA GLU A 402 -12.08 -2.72 -18.14
C GLU A 402 -12.82 -1.40 -17.84
N ALA A 403 -14.04 -1.48 -17.32
CA ALA A 403 -14.81 -0.31 -16.91
C ALA A 403 -14.14 0.42 -15.75
N ASP A 404 -13.68 -0.32 -14.74
CA ASP A 404 -13.00 0.25 -13.58
C ASP A 404 -11.62 0.81 -13.95
N LEU A 405 -10.81 0.06 -14.72
CA LEU A 405 -9.51 0.54 -15.18
C LEU A 405 -9.65 1.79 -16.07
N GLY A 406 -10.63 1.81 -16.98
CA GLY A 406 -10.88 2.96 -17.85
C GLY A 406 -11.33 4.19 -17.08
N ALA A 407 -12.21 4.01 -16.09
CA ALA A 407 -12.65 5.10 -15.24
C ALA A 407 -11.49 5.69 -14.43
N VAL A 408 -10.66 4.85 -13.80
CA VAL A 408 -9.55 5.34 -12.98
C VAL A 408 -8.42 5.94 -13.83
N LEU A 409 -7.96 5.24 -14.86
CA LEU A 409 -6.77 5.63 -15.62
C LEU A 409 -7.01 6.70 -16.69
N ALA A 410 -8.22 6.78 -17.26
CA ALA A 410 -8.50 7.66 -18.40
C ALA A 410 -9.54 8.76 -18.11
N LEU A 411 -10.48 8.54 -17.18
CA LEU A 411 -11.42 9.58 -16.75
C LEU A 411 -10.90 10.37 -15.53
N GLY A 412 -10.04 9.78 -14.69
CA GLY A 412 -9.66 10.36 -13.41
C GLY A 412 -10.74 10.15 -12.33
N TYR A 413 -11.46 9.03 -12.40
CA TYR A 413 -12.35 8.59 -11.33
C TYR A 413 -11.52 8.23 -10.09
N PRO A 414 -12.00 8.50 -8.86
CA PRO A 414 -11.15 8.40 -7.67
C PRO A 414 -10.62 6.99 -7.45
N ASP A 415 -9.32 6.84 -7.33
CA ASP A 415 -8.62 5.57 -7.21
C ASP A 415 -8.97 4.78 -5.94
N TRP A 416 -9.23 5.48 -4.83
CA TRP A 416 -9.65 4.89 -3.55
C TRP A 416 -10.96 4.10 -3.65
N THR A 417 -11.77 4.37 -4.67
CA THR A 417 -13.01 3.62 -4.96
C THR A 417 -12.76 2.32 -5.73
N GLY A 418 -11.58 2.17 -6.35
CA GLY A 418 -11.25 1.06 -7.24
C GLY A 418 -11.89 1.15 -8.62
N GLY A 419 -12.62 2.23 -8.93
CA GLY A 419 -13.36 2.39 -10.18
C GLY A 419 -14.87 2.51 -9.96
N THR A 420 -15.59 2.76 -11.04
CA THR A 420 -17.03 3.05 -11.02
C THR A 420 -17.88 1.87 -10.56
N LEU A 421 -17.58 0.64 -10.99
CA LEU A 421 -18.30 -0.57 -10.57
C LEU A 421 -17.84 -1.03 -9.19
N SER A 422 -16.53 -0.97 -8.91
CA SER A 422 -15.99 -1.20 -7.56
C SER A 422 -16.59 -0.26 -6.51
N TYR A 423 -16.91 0.98 -6.88
CA TYR A 423 -17.59 1.93 -6.00
C TYR A 423 -18.99 1.44 -5.60
N ILE A 424 -19.77 0.88 -6.55
CA ILE A 424 -21.09 0.31 -6.27
C ILE A 424 -20.98 -0.82 -5.23
N GLU A 425 -20.01 -1.71 -5.40
CA GLU A 425 -19.75 -2.81 -4.46
C GLU A 425 -19.28 -2.31 -3.10
N THR A 426 -18.47 -1.23 -3.08
CA THR A 426 -17.98 -0.60 -1.85
C THR A 426 -19.11 0.04 -1.05
N VAL A 427 -20.06 0.70 -1.71
CA VAL A 427 -21.27 1.22 -1.08
C VAL A 427 -22.21 0.08 -0.65
N GLY A 428 -22.16 -1.05 -1.37
CA GLY A 428 -23.10 -2.16 -1.27
C GLY A 428 -24.25 -1.97 -2.25
N LEU A 429 -24.57 -3.01 -3.04
CA LEU A 429 -25.49 -2.87 -4.18
C LEU A 429 -26.88 -2.35 -3.76
N ALA A 430 -27.46 -2.89 -2.69
CA ALA A 430 -28.77 -2.46 -2.21
C ALA A 430 -28.76 -1.00 -1.73
N ALA A 431 -27.72 -0.60 -0.98
CA ALA A 431 -27.55 0.77 -0.51
C ALA A 431 -27.30 1.74 -1.66
N PHE A 432 -26.56 1.32 -2.68
CA PHE A 432 -26.32 2.11 -3.89
C PHE A 432 -27.61 2.32 -4.69
N VAL A 433 -28.42 1.28 -4.89
CA VAL A 433 -29.74 1.40 -5.54
C VAL A 433 -30.65 2.35 -4.78
N ALA A 434 -30.75 2.22 -3.45
CA ALA A 434 -31.56 3.12 -2.63
C ALA A 434 -31.07 4.58 -2.71
N ARG A 435 -29.76 4.79 -2.75
CA ARG A 435 -29.17 6.13 -2.95
C ARG A 435 -29.54 6.70 -4.32
N CYS A 436 -29.43 5.91 -5.38
CA CYS A 436 -29.81 6.33 -6.73
C CYS A 436 -31.31 6.66 -6.83
N ASP A 437 -32.17 5.91 -6.16
CA ASP A 437 -33.61 6.22 -6.08
C ASP A 437 -33.86 7.58 -5.39
N ALA A 438 -33.22 7.81 -4.24
CA ALA A 438 -33.32 9.09 -3.55
C ALA A 438 -32.77 10.27 -4.37
N LEU A 439 -31.73 10.05 -5.18
CA LEU A 439 -31.22 11.05 -6.12
C LEU A 439 -32.18 11.25 -7.29
N ALA A 440 -32.84 10.20 -7.78
CA ALA A 440 -33.80 10.29 -8.87
C ALA A 440 -35.04 11.10 -8.49
N GLU A 441 -35.56 10.87 -7.28
CA GLU A 441 -36.69 11.64 -6.74
C GLU A 441 -36.37 13.14 -6.61
N ARG A 442 -35.15 13.49 -6.21
CA ARG A 442 -34.76 14.88 -5.95
C ARG A 442 -34.26 15.62 -7.19
N HIS A 443 -33.54 14.92 -8.06
CA HIS A 443 -32.74 15.53 -9.11
C HIS A 443 -33.13 15.04 -10.51
N GLY A 444 -33.94 13.99 -10.64
CA GLY A 444 -34.55 13.56 -11.90
C GLY A 444 -34.11 12.17 -12.39
N GLU A 445 -34.83 11.69 -13.41
CA GLU A 445 -34.81 10.29 -13.89
C GLU A 445 -33.44 9.74 -14.30
N ARG A 446 -32.45 10.59 -14.61
CA ARG A 446 -31.10 10.13 -14.99
C ARG A 446 -30.40 9.32 -13.87
N PHE A 447 -30.81 9.50 -12.62
CA PHE A 447 -30.32 8.71 -11.48
C PHE A 447 -31.08 7.40 -11.27
N LYS A 448 -32.09 7.09 -12.09
CA LYS A 448 -32.92 5.89 -11.91
C LYS A 448 -32.12 4.60 -12.19
N PRO A 449 -32.04 3.68 -11.22
CA PRO A 449 -31.45 2.36 -11.41
C PRO A 449 -32.18 1.55 -12.51
N THR A 450 -31.41 0.84 -13.33
CA THR A 450 -31.95 -0.10 -14.32
C THR A 450 -32.57 -1.32 -13.64
N ALA A 451 -33.46 -2.03 -14.35
CA ALA A 451 -34.02 -3.28 -13.85
C ALA A 451 -32.93 -4.33 -13.58
N ALA A 452 -31.91 -4.39 -14.44
CA ALA A 452 -30.77 -5.30 -14.28
C ALA A 452 -29.94 -4.97 -13.03
N LEU A 453 -29.61 -3.71 -12.77
CA LEU A 453 -28.92 -3.31 -11.54
C LEU A 453 -29.74 -3.63 -10.28
N ARG A 454 -31.06 -3.43 -10.33
CA ARG A 454 -31.95 -3.80 -9.21
C ARG A 454 -32.01 -5.31 -8.98
N GLU A 455 -32.00 -6.10 -10.04
CA GLU A 455 -31.92 -7.57 -9.93
C GLU A 455 -30.61 -7.98 -9.28
N ARG A 456 -29.49 -7.41 -9.76
CA ARG A 456 -28.16 -7.61 -9.19
C ARG A 456 -28.11 -7.30 -7.69
N ALA A 457 -28.75 -6.20 -7.28
CA ALA A 457 -28.85 -5.82 -5.88
C ALA A 457 -29.70 -6.79 -5.05
N ARG A 458 -30.79 -7.34 -5.62
CA ARG A 458 -31.64 -8.33 -4.95
C ARG A 458 -30.96 -9.69 -4.79
N SER A 459 -30.19 -10.12 -5.79
CA SER A 459 -29.41 -11.37 -5.73
C SER A 459 -28.04 -11.22 -5.06
N ASN A 460 -27.64 -9.98 -4.74
CA ASN A 460 -26.32 -9.64 -4.22
C ASN A 460 -25.16 -10.16 -5.08
N THR A 461 -25.35 -10.21 -6.40
CA THR A 461 -24.29 -10.61 -7.33
C THR A 461 -23.32 -9.44 -7.52
N LEU A 462 -22.03 -9.62 -7.23
CA LEU A 462 -20.97 -8.61 -7.45
C LEU A 462 -20.55 -8.53 -8.93
N PHE A 463 -20.16 -7.35 -9.40
CA PHE A 463 -19.67 -7.16 -10.76
C PHE A 463 -18.34 -7.88 -10.99
N LEU A 464 -17.47 -7.86 -9.98
CA LEU A 464 -16.10 -8.35 -10.01
C LEU A 464 -15.89 -9.67 -9.28
#